data_AF-A0A4R6FE28-F1
#
_entry.id   AF-A0A4R6FE28-F1
#
_cell.length_a   1.000
_cell.length_b   1.000
_cell.length_c   1.000
_cell.angle_alpha   90.00
_cell.angle_beta   90.00
_cell.angle_gamma   90.00
#
_symmetry.space_group_name_H-M   'P 1'
#
loop_
_entity.id
_entity.type
_entity.pdbx_description
1 polymer ?
#
loop_
_entity_poly.entity_id
_entity_poly.type
_entity_poly.pdbx_seq_one_letter_code
_entity_poly.pdbx_strand_id
1 'polypeptide(L)'
;MRHIAWMSSLRHALRTPKSWEAEPRKKTGIDYRKHLEIREQKYSLEEELKGYLSEEEKDYVLSKKNKQAACLNLQSKHLSALKTEGYVWEFAHLEIEKMFVELFTLQGKVERIKNFPYPRQFATLNKFFVWIFVILLPFGMMNEFDKIGIIIVESMEQYKPYPNSGFHYLIELMGHYFIWFTVPISVIISWVFNTMERVGEASENPFEGEGNDVPITTMSRDIEIDIRQMIGDHENNIPKPEPEKFNTQL
;
A
#
# COMPACT_ATOMS: atom_id res chain seq x y z
N MET A 1 -29.40 -0.16 7.32
CA MET A 1 -27.95 0.06 7.41
C MET A 1 -27.06 -1.06 6.84
N ARG A 2 -27.61 -2.09 6.17
CA ARG A 2 -26.82 -3.21 5.62
C ARG A 2 -25.71 -2.81 4.64
N HIS A 3 -25.83 -1.65 3.99
CA HIS A 3 -24.79 -1.10 3.12
C HIS A 3 -23.50 -0.76 3.89
N ILE A 4 -23.61 -0.16 5.07
CA ILE A 4 -22.46 0.15 5.93
C ILE A 4 -21.81 -1.14 6.44
N ALA A 5 -22.63 -2.15 6.79
CA ALA A 5 -22.15 -3.48 7.14
C ALA A 5 -21.37 -4.16 6.00
N TRP A 6 -21.80 -3.96 4.75
CA TRP A 6 -21.08 -4.43 3.57
C TRP A 6 -19.70 -3.77 3.44
N MET A 7 -19.63 -2.44 3.54
CA MET A 7 -18.35 -1.71 3.45
C MET A 7 -17.39 -2.12 4.58
N SER A 8 -17.90 -2.27 5.80
CA SER A 8 -17.11 -2.69 6.97
C SER A 8 -16.58 -4.11 6.77
N SER A 9 -17.41 -5.04 6.29
CA SER A 9 -16.99 -6.41 5.96
C SER A 9 -15.95 -6.44 4.85
N LEU A 10 -16.07 -5.59 3.84
CA LEU A 10 -15.13 -5.50 2.72
C LEU A 10 -13.77 -4.95 3.18
N ARG A 11 -13.75 -3.87 3.97
CA ARG A 11 -12.52 -3.33 4.57
C ARG A 11 -11.77 -4.38 5.37
N HIS A 12 -12.47 -5.08 6.26
CA HIS A 12 -11.92 -6.20 7.05
C HIS A 12 -11.33 -7.30 6.15
N ALA A 13 -12.03 -7.66 5.08
CA ALA A 13 -11.55 -8.66 4.12
C ALA A 13 -10.27 -8.21 3.38
N LEU A 14 -10.15 -6.93 3.04
CA LEU A 14 -8.98 -6.34 2.37
C LEU A 14 -7.78 -6.16 3.32
N ARG A 15 -8.03 -5.90 4.60
CA ARG A 15 -6.99 -5.74 5.64
C ARG A 15 -6.56 -7.07 6.29
N THR A 16 -7.20 -8.18 5.94
CA THR A 16 -6.82 -9.51 6.43
C THR A 16 -5.47 -9.93 5.82
N PRO A 17 -4.46 -10.28 6.63
CA PRO A 17 -3.15 -10.65 6.12
C PRO A 17 -3.20 -11.96 5.33
N LYS A 18 -2.43 -12.03 4.25
CA LYS A 18 -2.29 -13.22 3.40
C LYS A 18 -0.90 -13.82 3.54
N SER A 19 -0.79 -15.12 3.27
CA SER A 19 0.49 -15.84 3.33
C SER A 19 1.53 -15.34 2.32
N TRP A 20 1.11 -14.55 1.33
CA TRP A 20 1.95 -13.98 0.29
C TRP A 20 2.46 -12.58 0.55
N GLU A 21 1.78 -11.84 1.42
CA GLU A 21 2.31 -10.60 1.93
C GLU A 21 3.62 -10.95 2.63
N ALA A 22 4.69 -10.22 2.29
CA ALA A 22 5.96 -10.41 2.94
C ALA A 22 5.71 -10.41 4.45
N GLU A 23 6.17 -11.44 5.17
CA GLU A 23 5.97 -11.50 6.61
C GLU A 23 6.32 -10.13 7.20
N PRO A 24 5.46 -9.53 8.03
CA PRO A 24 5.81 -8.31 8.72
C PRO A 24 7.18 -8.55 9.35
N ARG A 25 8.22 -7.89 8.84
CA ARG A 25 9.56 -7.99 9.40
C ARG A 25 9.44 -7.54 10.84
N LYS A 26 9.36 -8.54 11.73
CA LYS A 26 9.06 -8.46 13.17
C LYS A 26 10.07 -7.65 13.99
N LYS A 27 10.92 -6.82 13.37
CA LYS A 27 11.98 -6.07 14.06
C LYS A 27 12.29 -4.66 13.54
N THR A 28 11.84 -4.23 12.36
CA THR A 28 12.31 -2.93 11.81
C THR A 28 11.19 -1.93 11.51
N GLY A 29 9.96 -2.39 11.22
CA GLY A 29 8.79 -1.53 10.98
C GLY A 29 7.79 -1.45 12.15
N ILE A 30 8.13 -2.07 13.28
CA ILE A 30 7.22 -2.21 14.43
C ILE A 30 6.85 -0.85 15.03
N ASP A 31 7.73 0.16 14.99
CA ASP A 31 7.41 1.45 15.58
C ASP A 31 6.38 2.22 14.76
N TYR A 32 6.55 2.43 13.46
CA TYR A 32 5.60 3.26 12.70
C TYR A 32 4.19 2.65 12.62
N ARG A 33 4.08 1.33 12.41
CA ARG A 33 2.79 0.61 12.42
C ARG A 33 2.10 0.62 13.79
N LYS A 34 2.84 0.65 14.90
CA LYS A 34 2.24 0.78 16.24
C LYS A 34 1.59 2.15 16.47
N HIS A 35 2.10 3.19 15.81
CA HIS A 35 1.55 4.55 15.93
C HIS A 35 0.35 4.78 14.99
N LEU A 36 0.30 4.06 13.86
CA LEU A 36 -0.87 3.99 12.99
C LEU A 36 -1.88 2.98 13.57
N GLU A 37 -2.75 3.44 14.47
CA GLU A 37 -3.82 2.58 15.01
C GLU A 37 -4.84 2.25 13.91
N ILE A 38 -4.63 1.14 13.19
CA ILE A 38 -5.55 0.65 12.16
C ILE A 38 -6.81 0.11 12.85
N ARG A 39 -7.98 0.64 12.45
CA ARG A 39 -9.25 0.35 13.10
C ARG A 39 -9.64 -1.13 13.02
N GLU A 40 -9.42 -1.77 11.88
CA GLU A 40 -9.74 -3.18 11.61
C GLU A 40 -8.87 -4.15 12.44
N GLN A 41 -7.77 -3.66 13.02
CA GLN A 41 -6.94 -4.44 13.95
C GLN A 41 -7.37 -4.25 15.40
N LYS A 42 -8.02 -3.12 15.70
CA LYS A 42 -8.48 -2.76 17.05
C LYS A 42 -9.84 -3.37 17.38
N TYR A 43 -10.75 -3.36 16.41
CA TYR A 43 -12.10 -3.90 16.57
C TYR A 43 -12.26 -5.11 15.67
N SER A 44 -12.89 -6.15 16.19
CA SER A 44 -13.30 -7.29 15.39
C SER A 44 -14.42 -6.91 14.43
N LEU A 45 -14.53 -7.66 13.32
CA LEU A 45 -15.65 -7.46 12.40
C LEU A 45 -17.00 -7.61 13.09
N GLU A 46 -17.13 -8.53 14.05
CA GLU A 46 -18.38 -8.72 14.80
C GLU A 46 -18.79 -7.46 15.57
N GLU A 47 -17.83 -6.80 16.23
CA GLU A 47 -18.06 -5.54 16.93
C GLU A 47 -18.44 -4.41 15.96
N GLU A 48 -17.79 -4.32 14.81
CA GLU A 48 -18.11 -3.31 13.79
C GLU A 48 -19.47 -3.54 13.10
N LEU A 49 -19.98 -4.77 13.06
CA LEU A 49 -21.30 -5.07 12.51
C LEU A 49 -22.45 -4.78 13.49
N LYS A 50 -22.15 -4.62 14.77
CA LYS A 50 -23.14 -4.38 15.82
C LYS A 50 -23.90 -3.07 15.57
N GLY A 51 -25.23 -3.15 15.59
CA GLY A 51 -26.11 -2.01 15.35
C GLY A 51 -26.39 -1.70 13.89
N TYR A 52 -25.69 -2.33 12.94
CA TYR A 52 -25.98 -2.20 11.50
C TYR A 52 -26.79 -3.37 10.93
N LEU A 53 -26.62 -4.56 11.53
CA LEU A 53 -27.35 -5.79 11.23
C LEU A 53 -28.13 -6.26 12.47
N SER A 54 -29.24 -6.96 12.28
CA SER A 54 -29.87 -7.71 13.37
C SER A 54 -28.97 -8.88 13.81
N GLU A 55 -29.18 -9.43 15.00
CA GLU A 55 -28.38 -10.56 15.49
C GLU A 55 -28.45 -11.77 14.55
N GLU A 56 -29.64 -12.09 14.03
CA GLU A 56 -29.84 -13.16 13.06
C GLU A 56 -29.07 -12.93 11.74
N GLU A 57 -29.10 -11.69 11.23
CA GLU A 57 -28.39 -11.31 10.01
C GLU A 57 -26.87 -11.33 10.21
N LYS A 58 -26.42 -10.87 11.37
CA LYS A 58 -25.01 -10.87 11.76
C LYS A 58 -24.48 -12.30 11.82
N ASP A 59 -25.18 -13.22 12.50
CA ASP A 59 -24.81 -14.63 12.56
C ASP A 59 -24.77 -15.27 11.17
N TYR A 60 -25.77 -14.96 10.33
CA TYR A 60 -25.78 -15.41 8.94
C TYR A 60 -24.55 -14.91 8.17
N VAL A 61 -24.22 -13.62 8.26
CA VAL A 61 -23.07 -13.01 7.57
C VAL A 61 -21.76 -13.62 8.06
N LEU A 62 -21.56 -13.71 9.38
CA LEU A 62 -20.35 -14.26 9.98
C LEU A 62 -20.13 -15.73 9.62
N SER A 63 -21.21 -16.50 9.42
CA SER A 63 -21.16 -17.89 8.96
C SER A 63 -20.61 -18.06 7.53
N LYS A 64 -20.59 -17.00 6.70
CA LYS A 64 -20.15 -17.09 5.31
C LYS A 64 -18.64 -16.89 5.17
N LYS A 65 -18.07 -17.57 4.17
CA LYS A 65 -16.69 -17.37 3.75
C LYS A 65 -16.48 -15.97 3.19
N ASN A 66 -17.36 -15.52 2.30
CA ASN A 66 -17.39 -14.16 1.77
C ASN A 66 -18.49 -13.37 2.50
N LYS A 67 -18.11 -12.65 3.54
CA LYS A 67 -19.02 -11.96 4.46
C LYS A 67 -19.64 -10.73 3.81
N GLN A 68 -18.82 -9.96 3.10
CA GLN A 68 -19.22 -8.80 2.32
C GLN A 68 -20.25 -9.16 1.23
N ALA A 69 -20.05 -10.25 0.47
CA ALA A 69 -21.06 -10.71 -0.50
C ALA A 69 -22.37 -11.14 0.18
N ALA A 70 -22.29 -11.69 1.40
CA ALA A 70 -23.49 -12.02 2.17
C ALA A 70 -24.27 -10.76 2.55
N CYS A 71 -23.61 -9.67 2.92
CA CYS A 71 -24.25 -8.37 3.18
C CYS A 71 -24.93 -7.79 1.94
N LEU A 72 -24.32 -7.87 0.75
CA LEU A 72 -24.96 -7.44 -0.51
C LEU A 72 -26.17 -8.31 -0.85
N ASN A 73 -26.07 -9.62 -0.66
CA ASN A 73 -27.19 -10.54 -0.91
C ASN A 73 -28.37 -10.24 0.02
N LEU A 74 -28.14 -9.92 1.30
CA LEU A 74 -29.20 -9.50 2.21
C LEU A 74 -29.90 -8.21 1.75
N GLN A 75 -29.15 -7.27 1.15
CA GLN A 75 -29.72 -6.04 0.59
C GLN A 75 -30.60 -6.32 -0.63
N SER A 76 -30.09 -7.11 -1.60
CA SER A 76 -30.85 -7.51 -2.78
C SER A 76 -32.13 -8.27 -2.40
N LYS A 77 -32.05 -9.24 -1.47
CA LYS A 77 -33.23 -9.96 -0.98
C LYS A 77 -34.29 -9.04 -0.37
N HIS A 78 -33.86 -8.05 0.41
CA HIS A 78 -34.79 -7.08 0.99
C HIS A 78 -35.46 -6.24 -0.10
N LEU A 79 -34.71 -5.81 -1.11
CA LEU A 79 -35.27 -5.08 -2.24
C LEU A 79 -36.28 -5.95 -3.02
N SER A 80 -35.97 -7.22 -3.27
CA SER A 80 -36.90 -8.15 -3.92
C SER A 80 -38.19 -8.32 -3.11
N ALA A 81 -38.10 -8.40 -1.78
CA ALA A 81 -39.28 -8.48 -0.90
C ALA A 81 -40.15 -7.22 -1.03
N LEU A 82 -39.57 -6.03 -0.97
CA LEU A 82 -40.30 -4.77 -1.15
C LEU A 82 -40.96 -4.65 -2.52
N LYS A 83 -40.33 -5.19 -3.57
CA LYS A 83 -40.92 -5.28 -4.90
C LYS A 83 -42.12 -6.24 -4.93
N THR A 84 -42.01 -7.41 -4.30
CA THR A 84 -43.11 -8.38 -4.21
C THR A 84 -44.29 -7.83 -3.39
N GLU A 85 -44.01 -7.03 -2.36
CA GLU A 85 -45.02 -6.34 -1.55
C GLU A 85 -45.65 -5.12 -2.26
N GLY A 86 -45.15 -4.74 -3.43
CA GLY A 86 -45.67 -3.63 -4.24
C GLY A 86 -45.20 -2.24 -3.82
N TYR A 87 -44.26 -2.13 -2.87
CA TYR A 87 -43.68 -0.85 -2.46
C TYR A 87 -42.68 -0.30 -3.47
N VAL A 88 -42.07 -1.16 -4.29
CA VAL A 88 -41.07 -0.78 -5.30
C VAL A 88 -41.59 -1.13 -6.68
N TRP A 89 -41.60 -0.12 -7.56
CA TRP A 89 -41.96 -0.29 -8.96
C TRP A 89 -40.92 -1.12 -9.73
N GLU A 90 -41.37 -1.97 -10.66
CA GLU A 90 -40.51 -2.94 -11.38
C GLU A 90 -39.27 -2.30 -12.02
N PHE A 91 -39.42 -1.19 -12.73
CA PHE A 91 -38.28 -0.56 -13.38
C PHE A 91 -37.31 0.07 -12.37
N ALA A 92 -37.81 0.63 -11.26
CA ALA A 92 -36.95 1.10 -10.18
C ALA A 92 -36.18 -0.06 -9.51
N HIS A 93 -36.84 -1.22 -9.34
CA HIS A 93 -36.18 -2.44 -8.85
C HIS A 93 -35.04 -2.87 -9.79
N LEU A 94 -35.28 -2.88 -11.11
CA LEU A 94 -34.27 -3.22 -12.11
C LEU A 94 -33.07 -2.26 -12.09
N GLU A 95 -33.30 -0.95 -11.93
CA GLU A 95 -32.19 0.02 -11.83
C GLU A 95 -31.37 -0.16 -10.54
N ILE A 96 -32.01 -0.44 -9.40
CA ILE A 96 -31.28 -0.69 -8.15
C ILE A 96 -30.52 -2.02 -8.19
N GLU A 97 -31.10 -3.07 -8.78
CA GLU A 97 -30.40 -4.34 -8.97
C GLU A 97 -29.15 -4.19 -9.85
N LYS A 98 -29.19 -3.35 -10.89
CA LYS A 98 -27.98 -3.02 -11.67
C LYS A 98 -26.88 -2.41 -10.79
N MET A 99 -27.23 -1.54 -9.85
CA MET A 99 -26.26 -1.00 -8.89
C MET A 99 -25.67 -2.09 -8.00
N PHE A 100 -26.47 -3.05 -7.51
CA PHE A 100 -25.93 -4.17 -6.71
C PHE A 100 -24.97 -5.05 -7.52
N VAL A 101 -25.29 -5.32 -8.79
CA VAL A 101 -24.39 -6.05 -9.70
C VAL A 101 -23.07 -5.29 -9.90
N GLU A 102 -23.13 -3.97 -10.05
CA GLU A 102 -21.93 -3.13 -10.14
C GLU A 102 -21.09 -3.19 -8.87
N LEU A 103 -21.71 -3.01 -7.69
CA LEU A 103 -21.02 -3.11 -6.40
C LEU A 103 -20.36 -4.48 -6.21
N PHE A 104 -21.05 -5.57 -6.56
CA PHE A 104 -20.49 -6.92 -6.51
C PHE A 104 -19.32 -7.10 -7.48
N THR A 105 -19.41 -6.51 -8.67
CA THR A 105 -18.34 -6.53 -9.67
C THR A 105 -17.10 -5.77 -9.17
N LEU A 106 -17.29 -4.59 -8.57
CA LEU A 106 -16.21 -3.79 -7.97
C LEU A 106 -15.58 -4.51 -6.78
N GLN A 107 -16.39 -5.12 -5.91
CA GLN A 107 -15.92 -5.97 -4.82
C GLN A 107 -15.00 -7.09 -5.33
N GLY A 108 -15.40 -7.80 -6.39
CA GLY A 108 -14.57 -8.83 -6.99
C GLY A 108 -13.28 -8.29 -7.63
N LYS A 109 -13.25 -7.04 -8.10
CA LYS A 109 -12.01 -6.39 -8.59
C LYS A 109 -11.03 -6.13 -7.45
N VAL A 110 -11.47 -5.53 -6.33
CA VAL A 110 -10.59 -5.27 -5.19
C VAL A 110 -10.14 -6.54 -4.50
N GLU A 111 -11.03 -7.55 -4.38
CA GLU A 111 -10.65 -8.88 -3.88
C GLU A 111 -9.60 -9.54 -4.77
N ARG A 112 -9.64 -9.33 -6.09
CA ARG A 112 -8.61 -9.89 -6.99
C ARG A 112 -7.25 -9.24 -6.78
N ILE A 113 -7.20 -7.91 -6.63
CA ILE A 113 -5.97 -7.18 -6.29
C ILE A 113 -5.38 -7.74 -4.99
N LYS A 114 -6.22 -8.00 -3.97
CA LYS A 114 -5.77 -8.54 -2.68
C LYS A 114 -5.39 -10.02 -2.69
N ASN A 115 -6.03 -10.85 -3.52
CA ASN A 115 -5.82 -12.31 -3.44
C ASN A 115 -4.86 -12.84 -4.51
N PHE A 116 -4.63 -12.10 -5.59
CA PHE A 116 -3.77 -12.51 -6.71
C PHE A 116 -2.67 -11.47 -6.94
N PRO A 117 -1.66 -11.43 -6.06
CA PRO A 117 -0.49 -10.59 -6.27
C PRO A 117 0.30 -11.04 -7.48
N TYR A 118 1.30 -10.25 -7.87
CA TYR A 118 2.27 -10.68 -8.87
C TYR A 118 2.97 -11.97 -8.40
N PRO A 119 3.28 -12.92 -9.31
CA PRO A 119 3.86 -14.18 -8.89
C PRO A 119 5.20 -13.98 -8.16
N ARG A 120 5.33 -14.52 -6.94
CA ARG A 120 6.50 -14.29 -6.06
C ARG A 120 7.85 -14.64 -6.68
N GLN A 121 7.86 -15.53 -7.67
CA GLN A 121 9.08 -15.90 -8.39
C GLN A 121 9.71 -14.67 -9.05
N PHE A 122 8.91 -13.74 -9.58
CA PHE A 122 9.41 -12.50 -10.17
C PHE A 122 10.01 -11.55 -9.12
N ALA A 123 9.33 -11.36 -7.99
CA ALA A 123 9.83 -10.50 -6.91
C ALA A 123 11.13 -11.06 -6.30
N THR A 124 11.18 -12.36 -6.04
CA THR A 124 12.36 -13.02 -5.45
C THR A 124 13.55 -12.99 -6.40
N LEU A 125 13.33 -13.25 -7.69
CA LEU A 125 14.39 -13.20 -8.69
C LEU A 125 14.93 -11.78 -8.88
N ASN A 126 14.06 -10.79 -8.91
CA ASN A 126 14.46 -9.38 -9.01
C ASN A 126 15.33 -8.96 -7.82
N LYS A 127 14.96 -9.36 -6.60
CA LYS A 127 15.79 -9.17 -5.40
C LYS A 127 17.19 -9.75 -5.60
N PHE A 128 17.30 -11.00 -6.05
CA PHE A 128 18.61 -11.61 -6.28
C PHE A 128 19.44 -10.85 -7.33
N PHE A 129 18.83 -10.41 -8.42
CA PHE A 129 19.54 -9.63 -9.45
C PHE A 129 20.03 -8.29 -8.93
N VAL A 130 19.22 -7.56 -8.17
CA VAL A 130 19.63 -6.29 -7.55
C VAL A 130 20.82 -6.52 -6.61
N TRP A 131 20.77 -7.56 -5.77
CA TRP A 131 21.86 -7.88 -4.85
C TRP A 131 23.15 -8.27 -5.58
N ILE A 132 23.06 -9.14 -6.59
CA ILE A 132 24.22 -9.52 -7.41
C ILE A 132 24.80 -8.29 -8.10
N PHE A 133 23.95 -7.44 -8.70
CA PHE A 133 24.37 -6.22 -9.39
C PHE A 133 25.10 -5.27 -8.43
N VAL A 134 24.50 -4.97 -7.27
CA VAL A 134 25.07 -4.07 -6.26
C VAL A 134 26.40 -4.58 -5.71
N ILE A 135 26.55 -5.89 -5.53
CA ILE A 135 27.81 -6.51 -5.08
C ILE A 135 28.89 -6.43 -6.15
N LEU A 136 28.55 -6.62 -7.43
CA LEU A 136 29.51 -6.63 -8.53
C LEU A 136 29.91 -5.23 -9.00
N LEU A 137 29.02 -4.25 -8.86
CA LEU A 137 29.21 -2.87 -9.29
C LEU A 137 30.55 -2.24 -8.84
N PRO A 138 30.95 -2.28 -7.55
CA PRO A 138 32.22 -1.68 -7.12
C PRO A 138 33.43 -2.30 -7.82
N PHE A 139 33.41 -3.62 -8.08
CA PHE A 139 34.51 -4.30 -8.78
C PHE A 139 34.58 -3.90 -10.26
N GLY A 140 33.43 -3.66 -10.90
CA GLY A 140 33.37 -3.19 -12.28
C GLY A 140 33.82 -1.74 -12.44
N MET A 141 33.51 -0.88 -11.46
CA MET A 141 33.84 0.55 -11.51
C MET A 141 35.29 0.84 -11.11
N MET A 142 35.88 0.02 -10.23
CA MET A 142 37.23 0.25 -9.68
C MET A 142 38.29 0.54 -10.76
N ASN A 143 38.33 -0.25 -11.84
CA ASN A 143 39.29 -0.07 -12.93
C ASN A 143 39.07 1.23 -13.72
N GLU A 144 37.81 1.67 -13.86
CA GLU A 144 37.50 2.90 -14.59
C GLU A 144 37.86 4.15 -13.76
N PHE A 145 37.62 4.12 -12.44
CA PHE A 145 38.09 5.19 -11.55
C PHE A 145 39.62 5.26 -11.49
N ASP A 146 40.30 4.12 -11.49
CA ASP A 146 41.77 4.10 -11.52
C ASP A 146 42.32 4.74 -12.80
N LYS A 147 41.78 4.38 -13.98
CA LYS A 147 42.14 5.00 -15.26
C LYS A 147 41.90 6.51 -15.27
N ILE A 148 40.75 6.96 -14.74
CA ILE A 148 40.45 8.40 -14.66
C ILE A 148 41.47 9.10 -13.75
N GLY A 149 41.83 8.49 -12.62
CA GLY A 149 42.88 8.99 -11.73
C GLY A 149 44.22 9.17 -12.45
N ILE A 150 44.65 8.16 -13.20
CA ILE A 150 45.89 8.20 -14.01
C ILE A 150 45.83 9.31 -15.06
N ILE A 151 44.74 9.42 -15.82
CA ILE A 151 44.56 10.47 -16.84
C ILE A 151 44.62 11.88 -16.22
N ILE A 152 44.03 12.07 -15.02
CA ILE A 152 44.10 13.34 -14.29
C ILE A 152 45.55 13.68 -13.93
N VAL A 153 46.33 12.70 -13.44
CA VAL A 153 47.75 12.92 -13.11
C VAL A 153 48.57 13.20 -14.37
N GLU A 154 48.44 12.40 -15.41
CA GLU A 154 49.19 12.56 -16.68
C GLU A 154 48.89 13.90 -17.37
N SER A 155 47.62 14.31 -17.43
CA SER A 155 47.23 15.59 -18.02
C SER A 155 47.77 16.80 -17.23
N MET A 156 47.93 16.66 -15.91
CA MET A 156 48.51 17.68 -15.02
C MET A 156 50.04 17.71 -15.05
N GLU A 157 50.72 16.61 -15.39
CA GLU A 157 52.17 16.61 -15.66
C GLU A 157 52.48 17.22 -17.02
N GLN A 158 51.66 16.93 -18.04
CA GLN A 158 51.84 17.42 -19.40
C GLN A 158 51.55 18.91 -19.54
N TYR A 159 50.45 19.39 -18.93
CA TYR A 159 50.17 20.80 -18.78
C TYR A 159 50.55 21.15 -17.35
N LYS A 160 51.71 21.80 -17.11
CA LYS A 160 52.08 22.37 -15.79
C LYS A 160 51.60 23.82 -15.69
N PRO A 161 50.31 24.13 -15.45
CA PRO A 161 49.84 25.50 -15.35
C PRO A 161 50.33 26.21 -14.07
N TYR A 162 50.69 25.47 -13.01
CA TYR A 162 51.14 26.04 -11.73
C TYR A 162 52.26 25.20 -11.07
N PRO A 163 53.54 25.41 -11.44
CA PRO A 163 54.64 24.55 -11.01
C PRO A 163 54.99 24.62 -9.52
N ASN A 164 54.48 25.61 -8.76
CA ASN A 164 54.79 25.83 -7.34
C ASN A 164 53.59 26.36 -6.52
N SER A 165 52.38 25.88 -6.79
CA SER A 165 51.21 26.19 -5.93
C SER A 165 50.83 24.97 -5.11
N GLY A 166 50.39 25.16 -3.85
CA GLY A 166 49.86 24.06 -3.02
C GLY A 166 48.64 23.36 -3.64
N PHE A 167 48.04 24.00 -4.65
CA PHE A 167 46.94 23.45 -5.44
C PHE A 167 47.37 22.30 -6.37
N HIS A 168 48.62 22.27 -6.86
CA HIS A 168 49.13 21.19 -7.70
C HIS A 168 49.26 19.87 -6.92
N TYR A 169 49.85 19.94 -5.71
CA TYR A 169 49.97 18.80 -4.80
C TYR A 169 48.59 18.21 -4.43
N LEU A 170 47.59 19.08 -4.23
CA LEU A 170 46.24 18.64 -3.90
C LEU A 170 45.58 17.85 -5.05
N ILE A 171 45.77 18.29 -6.30
CA ILE A 171 45.19 17.60 -7.46
C ILE A 171 45.90 16.27 -7.73
N GLU A 172 47.22 16.22 -7.62
CA GLU A 172 48.01 14.99 -7.78
C GLU A 172 47.63 13.94 -6.73
N LEU A 173 47.46 14.38 -5.47
CA LEU A 173 46.93 13.55 -4.39
C LEU A 173 45.52 13.02 -4.74
N MET A 174 44.63 13.89 -5.20
CA MET A 174 43.27 13.50 -5.60
C MET A 174 43.26 12.52 -6.78
N GLY A 175 44.21 12.63 -7.71
CA GLY A 175 44.38 11.70 -8.84
C GLY A 175 44.83 10.31 -8.38
N HIS A 176 45.83 10.22 -7.50
CA HIS A 176 46.30 8.93 -6.96
C HIS A 176 45.26 8.23 -6.09
N TYR A 177 44.47 8.99 -5.31
CA TYR A 177 43.41 8.43 -4.46
C TYR A 177 42.05 8.39 -5.17
N PHE A 178 41.97 8.70 -6.46
CA PHE A 178 40.70 8.80 -7.19
C PHE A 178 39.93 7.47 -7.19
N ILE A 179 40.64 6.33 -7.15
CA ILE A 179 40.05 5.00 -7.00
C ILE A 179 39.10 4.87 -5.81
N TRP A 180 39.34 5.61 -4.72
CA TRP A 180 38.49 5.57 -3.53
C TRP A 180 37.10 6.20 -3.74
N PHE A 181 36.92 7.02 -4.78
CA PHE A 181 35.59 7.51 -5.17
C PHE A 181 34.64 6.39 -5.61
N THR A 182 35.18 5.22 -5.98
CA THR A 182 34.38 4.01 -6.21
C THR A 182 33.48 3.68 -5.02
N VAL A 183 33.95 3.88 -3.79
CA VAL A 183 33.20 3.55 -2.56
C VAL A 183 31.94 4.41 -2.40
N PRO A 184 32.01 5.76 -2.27
CA PRO A 184 30.82 6.58 -2.09
C PRO A 184 29.86 6.49 -3.29
N ILE A 185 30.38 6.37 -4.52
CA ILE A 185 29.53 6.26 -5.72
C ILE A 185 28.79 4.92 -5.74
N SER A 186 29.47 3.82 -5.43
CA SER A 186 28.82 2.50 -5.32
C SER A 186 27.77 2.49 -4.22
N VAL A 187 28.02 3.14 -3.07
CA VAL A 187 27.04 3.27 -1.98
C VAL A 187 25.79 4.02 -2.45
N ILE A 188 25.94 5.13 -3.17
CA ILE A 188 24.80 5.88 -3.71
C ILE A 188 23.99 5.03 -4.69
N ILE A 189 24.65 4.36 -5.64
CA ILE A 189 23.97 3.51 -6.62
C ILE A 189 23.27 2.33 -5.91
N SER A 190 23.94 1.70 -4.95
CA SER A 190 23.38 0.64 -4.12
C SER A 190 22.12 1.10 -3.37
N TRP A 191 22.17 2.30 -2.82
CA TRP A 191 21.04 2.92 -2.16
C TRP A 191 19.87 3.15 -3.12
N VAL A 192 20.13 3.64 -4.35
CA VAL A 192 19.10 3.84 -5.38
C VAL A 192 18.40 2.53 -5.74
N PHE A 193 19.16 1.48 -6.08
CA PHE A 193 18.57 0.20 -6.49
C PHE A 193 17.80 -0.50 -5.35
N ASN A 194 18.34 -0.48 -4.12
CA ASN A 194 17.66 -1.04 -2.96
C ASN A 194 16.39 -0.24 -2.62
N THR A 195 16.41 1.09 -2.78
CA THR A 195 15.23 1.92 -2.59
C THR A 195 14.16 1.61 -3.63
N MET A 196 14.54 1.44 -4.90
CA MET A 196 13.61 1.04 -5.97
C MET A 196 12.95 -0.30 -5.68
N GLU A 197 13.71 -1.28 -5.20
CA GLU A 197 13.19 -2.59 -4.78
C GLU A 197 12.16 -2.45 -3.65
N ARG A 198 12.48 -1.67 -2.61
CA ARG A 198 11.57 -1.43 -1.47
C ARG A 198 10.28 -0.71 -1.86
N VAL A 199 10.36 0.27 -2.76
CA VAL A 199 9.16 0.97 -3.26
C VAL A 199 8.27 0.00 -4.04
N GLY A 200 8.87 -0.92 -4.80
CA GLY A 200 8.15 -2.00 -5.49
C GLY A 200 7.43 -2.95 -4.51
N GLU A 201 8.13 -3.41 -3.47
CA GLU A 201 7.54 -4.25 -2.41
C GLU A 201 6.37 -3.53 -1.71
N ALA A 202 6.53 -2.24 -1.35
CA ALA A 202 5.48 -1.45 -0.71
C ALA A 202 4.26 -1.19 -1.63
N SER A 203 4.45 -1.19 -2.95
CA SER A 203 3.37 -0.94 -3.91
C SER A 203 2.58 -2.21 -4.28
N GLU A 204 2.97 -3.38 -3.77
CA GLU A 204 2.36 -4.66 -4.14
C GLU A 204 0.97 -4.85 -3.50
N ASN A 205 0.77 -4.34 -2.28
CA ASN A 205 -0.47 -4.46 -1.54
C ASN A 205 -0.93 -3.09 -1.00
N PRO A 206 -1.87 -2.40 -1.68
CA PRO A 206 -2.30 -1.05 -1.31
C PRO A 206 -3.28 -1.02 -0.12
N PHE A 207 -3.49 -2.14 0.56
CA PHE A 207 -4.51 -2.32 1.59
C PHE A 207 -3.95 -2.73 2.96
N GLU A 208 -2.66 -2.56 3.23
CA GLU A 208 -2.05 -2.94 4.52
C GLU A 208 -2.33 -1.92 5.62
N GLY A 209 -2.55 -0.66 5.24
CA GLY A 209 -2.68 0.46 6.17
C GLY A 209 -1.37 1.15 6.47
N GLU A 210 -0.41 1.10 5.54
CA GLU A 210 0.79 1.91 5.61
C GLU A 210 0.52 3.37 5.22
N GLY A 211 1.50 4.23 5.48
CA GLY A 211 1.40 5.68 5.28
C GLY A 211 1.04 6.11 3.84
N ASN A 212 1.33 5.25 2.87
CA ASN A 212 1.18 5.49 1.44
C ASN A 212 0.07 4.64 0.79
N ASP A 213 -0.64 3.85 1.60
CA ASP A 213 -1.70 2.97 1.13
C ASP A 213 -3.00 3.73 0.86
N VAL A 214 -3.95 3.04 0.22
CA VAL A 214 -5.29 3.62 0.00
C VAL A 214 -6.02 3.72 1.34
N PRO A 215 -6.56 4.90 1.70
CA PRO A 215 -7.20 5.15 2.99
C PRO A 215 -8.64 4.62 3.01
N ILE A 216 -8.79 3.29 2.89
CA ILE A 216 -10.10 2.65 2.78
C ILE A 216 -10.96 2.84 4.03
N THR A 217 -10.34 3.02 5.20
CA THR A 217 -11.04 3.24 6.47
C THR A 217 -11.73 4.60 6.44
N THR A 218 -10.96 5.63 6.05
CA THR A 218 -11.38 7.02 5.94
C THR A 218 -12.45 7.15 4.85
N MET A 219 -12.20 6.63 3.65
CA MET A 219 -13.18 6.65 2.55
C MET A 219 -14.51 6.00 2.94
N SER A 220 -14.46 4.83 3.62
CA SER A 220 -15.69 4.17 4.07
C SER A 220 -16.39 4.91 5.21
N ARG A 221 -15.65 5.63 6.05
CA ARG A 221 -16.22 6.48 7.10
C ARG A 221 -16.91 7.69 6.48
N ASP A 222 -16.31 8.33 5.48
CA ASP A 222 -16.92 9.47 4.79
C ASP A 222 -18.22 9.04 4.10
N ILE A 223 -18.22 7.90 3.38
CA ILE A 223 -19.45 7.35 2.78
C ILE A 223 -20.50 7.02 3.85
N GLU A 224 -20.09 6.49 5.01
CA GLU A 224 -21.01 6.26 6.13
C GLU A 224 -21.66 7.55 6.62
N ILE A 225 -20.86 8.63 6.78
CA ILE A 225 -21.33 9.94 7.21
C ILE A 225 -22.35 10.49 6.20
N ASP A 226 -22.00 10.46 4.91
CA ASP A 226 -22.86 10.95 3.83
C ASP A 226 -24.19 10.20 3.81
N ILE A 227 -24.18 8.87 3.90
CA ILE A 227 -25.40 8.05 3.93
C ILE A 227 -26.26 8.43 5.14
N ARG A 228 -25.67 8.58 6.33
CA ARG A 228 -26.41 8.92 7.56
C ARG A 228 -27.01 10.32 7.50
N GLN A 229 -26.31 11.28 6.90
CA GLN A 229 -26.85 12.62 6.65
C GLN A 229 -28.00 12.58 5.64
N MET A 230 -27.86 11.84 4.55
CA MET A 230 -28.91 11.73 3.51
C MET A 230 -30.21 11.12 4.02
N ILE A 231 -30.15 10.19 4.99
CA ILE A 231 -31.35 9.61 5.61
C ILE A 231 -31.91 10.45 6.77
N GLY A 232 -31.28 11.58 7.11
CA GLY A 232 -31.70 12.46 8.19
C GLY A 232 -31.49 11.87 9.59
N ASP A 233 -30.44 11.06 9.80
CA ASP A 233 -30.09 10.53 11.12
C ASP A 233 -29.71 11.67 12.09
N HIS A 234 -29.92 11.46 13.39
CA HIS A 234 -29.56 12.46 14.39
C HIS A 234 -28.04 12.67 14.44
N GLU A 235 -27.59 13.92 14.59
CA GLU A 235 -26.15 14.27 14.63
C GLU A 235 -25.34 13.43 15.64
N ASN A 236 -25.95 13.05 16.76
CA ASN A 236 -25.32 12.20 17.78
C ASN A 236 -25.05 10.75 17.33
N ASN A 237 -25.76 10.27 16.31
CA ASN A 237 -25.60 8.94 15.72
C ASN A 237 -24.63 8.95 14.53
N ILE A 238 -24.32 10.13 13.99
CA ILE A 238 -23.39 10.29 12.89
C ILE A 238 -21.97 10.19 13.45
N PRO A 239 -21.16 9.21 13.01
CA PRO A 239 -19.81 9.08 13.51
C PRO A 239 -18.95 10.26 13.04
N LYS A 240 -17.92 10.57 13.82
CA LYS A 240 -16.94 11.57 13.40
C LYS A 240 -16.04 11.04 12.28
N PRO A 241 -15.51 11.93 11.42
CA PRO A 241 -14.45 11.60 10.47
C PRO A 241 -13.29 10.91 11.19
N GLU A 242 -12.61 9.98 10.49
CA GLU A 242 -11.40 9.37 11.04
C GLU A 242 -10.30 10.44 11.18
N PRO A 243 -9.57 10.50 12.31
CA PRO A 243 -8.58 11.52 12.53
C PRO A 243 -7.35 11.30 11.64
N GLU A 244 -6.84 12.38 11.06
CA GLU A 244 -5.54 12.36 10.39
C GLU A 244 -4.42 12.08 11.39
N LYS A 245 -3.55 11.11 11.07
CA LYS A 245 -2.38 10.78 11.88
C LYS A 245 -1.14 10.91 11.01
N PHE A 246 -0.17 11.72 11.44
CA PHE A 246 1.08 11.95 10.72
C PHE A 246 0.90 12.46 9.27
N ASN A 247 -0.09 13.34 9.03
CA ASN A 247 -0.49 13.81 7.69
C ASN A 247 -0.90 12.67 6.73
N THR A 248 -1.35 11.54 7.30
CA THR A 248 -1.87 10.41 6.55
C THR A 248 -3.28 10.06 7.03
N GLN A 249 -4.12 9.67 6.06
CA GLN A 249 -5.42 9.06 6.28
C GLN A 249 -5.30 7.54 6.11
N LEU A 250 -6.07 6.77 6.87
CA LEU A 250 -5.98 5.28 6.94
C LEU A 250 -7.15 4.56 6.26
#